data_AF-A0AAU9VQF7-F1
#
_entry.id   AF-A0AAU9VQF7-F1
#
_cell.length_a   1.000
_cell.length_b   1.000
_cell.length_c   1.000
_cell.angle_alpha   90.00
_cell.angle_beta   90.00
_cell.angle_gamma   90.00
#
_symmetry.space_group_name_H-M   'P 1'
#
loop_
_entity.id
_entity.type
_entity.pdbx_description
1 polymer ?
#
loop_
_entity_poly.entity_id
_entity_poly.type
_entity_poly.pdbx_seq_one_letter_code
_entity_poly.pdbx_strand_id
1 'polypeptide(L)'
;MAGLQTRHFLKAFILFSLPFLYNCSAKLNVYLEAKEVSRFLYDLKTNLYLVRDGIVAPVLKTPILSSMIPPIDHRIKDLKFRFNGTKKVQYSLNFKSSNETIMRHPTTNIRLTGLVPRKTKVFRVKFPCTGKVTGEALLTINISFAEVTGSQIWGPLSLTLRRNCVADKHKWTNTGWNSSEQGGSPLPPPKICNKRCNRRHVMRRFCLSDFVIKARMESEIMKNGLPRLRVRILRMYKQGRVKINNRHQLLDKRGMEITCSCSNLKVNKVYLILGKEDKRRRLLYLDNFSTAVDWSKNGKQYIRANRKNNSCPQRRTP
;
A
#
# COMPACT_ATOMS: atom_id res chain seq x y z
N MET A 1 72.73 -37.68 -14.90
CA MET A 1 73.03 -38.03 -13.48
C MET A 1 73.14 -36.70 -12.74
N ALA A 2 72.03 -36.22 -12.16
CA ALA A 2 71.69 -36.36 -10.73
C ALA A 2 72.66 -35.58 -9.83
N GLY A 3 72.19 -34.45 -9.30
CA GLY A 3 72.92 -33.59 -8.36
C GLY A 3 71.94 -32.72 -7.58
N LEU A 4 71.40 -33.31 -6.53
CA LEU A 4 70.44 -32.80 -5.56
C LEU A 4 71.10 -31.74 -4.65
N GLN A 5 70.53 -30.53 -4.51
CA GLN A 5 70.66 -29.76 -3.26
C GLN A 5 69.41 -28.90 -3.01
N THR A 6 68.53 -29.48 -2.20
CA THR A 6 67.42 -28.88 -1.45
C THR A 6 67.96 -28.06 -0.28
N ARG A 7 67.68 -26.75 -0.21
CA ARG A 7 67.61 -26.01 1.06
C ARG A 7 66.55 -24.90 1.02
N HIS A 8 65.46 -25.17 1.73
CA HIS A 8 64.65 -24.27 2.56
C HIS A 8 64.51 -22.80 2.17
N PHE A 9 63.29 -22.40 1.77
CA PHE A 9 62.62 -21.19 2.29
C PHE A 9 61.10 -21.38 2.26
N LEU A 10 60.63 -22.35 3.07
CA LEU A 10 59.21 -22.57 3.33
C LEU A 10 58.77 -21.72 4.53
N LYS A 11 58.78 -20.38 4.41
CA LYS A 11 58.20 -19.48 5.42
C LYS A 11 57.67 -18.20 4.79
N ALA A 12 56.55 -18.31 4.08
CA ALA A 12 55.64 -17.19 3.86
C ALA A 12 54.23 -17.70 3.53
N PHE A 13 53.71 -18.66 4.29
CA PHE A 13 52.26 -18.80 4.43
C PHE A 13 51.81 -17.63 5.31
N ILE A 14 51.74 -16.45 4.68
CA ILE A 14 50.99 -15.33 5.21
C ILE A 14 49.56 -15.86 5.32
N LEU A 15 49.17 -16.18 6.55
CA LEU A 15 47.79 -16.19 7.00
C LEU A 15 47.21 -14.83 6.65
N PHE A 16 46.77 -14.70 5.40
CA PHE A 16 45.85 -13.68 4.98
C PHE A 16 44.52 -14.12 5.59
N SER A 17 44.40 -13.91 6.91
CA SER A 17 43.12 -13.79 7.58
C SER A 17 42.44 -12.60 6.94
N LEU A 18 41.85 -12.82 5.77
CA LEU A 18 40.77 -12.02 5.26
C LEU A 18 39.86 -11.79 6.46
N PRO A 19 39.63 -10.53 6.88
CA PRO A 19 38.47 -10.31 7.71
C PRO A 19 37.34 -10.84 6.84
N PHE A 20 36.76 -11.97 7.23
CA PHE A 20 35.44 -12.32 6.77
C PHE A 20 34.63 -11.08 7.11
N LEU A 21 34.45 -10.21 6.12
CA LEU A 21 33.43 -9.21 6.11
C LEU A 21 32.18 -10.05 6.23
N TYR A 22 31.77 -10.28 7.48
CA TYR A 22 30.52 -10.91 7.81
C TYR A 22 29.48 -9.96 7.21
N ASN A 23 29.15 -10.22 5.95
CA ASN A 23 27.99 -9.67 5.29
C ASN A 23 26.83 -10.23 6.11
N CYS A 24 26.46 -9.48 7.14
CA CYS A 24 25.31 -9.77 7.98
C CYS A 24 24.11 -9.52 7.07
N SER A 25 23.75 -10.54 6.28
CA SER A 25 22.63 -10.48 5.36
C SER A 25 21.36 -10.20 6.17
N ALA A 26 20.49 -9.36 5.63
CA ALA A 26 19.24 -9.04 6.27
C ALA A 26 18.35 -10.30 6.32
N LYS A 27 18.22 -10.91 7.50
CA LYS A 27 17.34 -12.08 7.70
C LYS A 27 15.96 -11.55 8.02
N LEU A 28 15.05 -11.60 7.04
CA LEU A 28 13.63 -11.31 7.19
C LEU A 28 12.87 -12.63 7.16
N ASN A 29 12.06 -12.91 8.18
CA ASN A 29 11.10 -14.01 8.13
C ASN A 29 9.68 -13.48 8.23
N VAL A 30 8.80 -14.04 7.42
CA VAL A 30 7.36 -13.75 7.41
C VAL A 30 6.65 -15.05 7.14
N TYR A 31 5.83 -15.53 8.08
CA TYR A 31 5.26 -16.87 8.00
C TYR A 31 3.98 -17.03 8.81
N LEU A 32 3.20 -18.07 8.49
CA LEU A 32 2.17 -18.62 9.34
C LEU A 32 2.76 -19.84 10.06
N GLU A 33 2.48 -19.96 11.35
CA GLU A 33 2.92 -21.10 12.16
C GLU A 33 2.03 -22.33 11.90
N ALA A 34 2.57 -23.53 12.09
CA ALA A 34 1.89 -24.80 11.83
C ALA A 34 0.47 -24.89 12.42
N LYS A 35 0.25 -24.39 13.65
CA LYS A 35 -1.08 -24.36 14.28
C LYS A 35 -2.07 -23.48 13.50
N GLU A 36 -1.59 -22.36 12.97
CA GLU A 36 -2.41 -21.45 12.17
C GLU A 36 -2.65 -21.98 10.77
N VAL A 37 -1.65 -22.65 10.17
CA VAL A 37 -1.77 -23.30 8.87
C VAL A 37 -2.77 -24.45 8.93
N SER A 38 -2.68 -25.32 9.95
CA SER A 38 -3.64 -26.41 10.17
C SER A 38 -5.07 -25.87 10.35
N ARG A 39 -5.24 -24.75 11.05
CA ARG A 39 -6.54 -24.08 11.21
C ARG A 39 -7.11 -23.54 9.90
N PHE A 40 -6.26 -23.15 8.95
CA PHE A 40 -6.66 -22.55 7.68
C PHE A 40 -6.84 -23.57 6.56
N LEU A 41 -5.86 -24.47 6.39
CA LEU A 41 -5.75 -25.38 5.24
C LEU A 41 -6.11 -26.82 5.59
N TYR A 42 -6.71 -27.07 6.76
CA TYR A 42 -7.16 -28.38 7.25
C TYR A 42 -6.05 -29.44 7.19
N ASP A 43 -5.35 -29.60 8.32
CA ASP A 43 -4.36 -30.67 8.58
C ASP A 43 -2.95 -30.54 7.98
N LEU A 44 -2.61 -29.41 7.37
CA LEU A 44 -1.21 -29.05 7.10
C LEU A 44 -0.48 -28.62 8.38
N LYS A 45 0.31 -29.51 8.97
CA LYS A 45 1.09 -29.29 10.22
C LYS A 45 2.49 -28.71 9.95
N THR A 46 2.61 -27.74 9.06
CA THR A 46 3.91 -27.12 8.70
C THR A 46 3.85 -25.61 8.76
N ASN A 47 5.00 -24.98 9.03
CA ASN A 47 5.11 -23.53 8.94
C ASN A 47 5.11 -23.10 7.47
N LEU A 48 4.19 -22.20 7.09
CA LEU A 48 4.10 -21.65 5.73
C LEU A 48 4.83 -20.32 5.69
N TYR A 49 5.98 -20.28 5.02
CA TYR A 49 6.78 -19.07 4.89
C TYR A 49 6.40 -18.31 3.63
N LEU A 50 6.13 -17.01 3.78
CA LEU A 50 6.08 -16.05 2.68
C LEU A 50 7.48 -15.55 2.33
N VAL A 51 8.28 -15.32 3.37
CA VAL A 51 9.71 -14.99 3.28
C VAL A 51 10.44 -15.83 4.32
N ARG A 52 11.47 -16.56 3.92
CA ARG A 52 12.36 -17.32 4.82
C ARG A 52 13.78 -16.83 4.62
N ASP A 53 14.40 -16.31 5.68
CA ASP A 53 15.75 -15.77 5.67
C ASP A 53 16.02 -14.79 4.52
N GLY A 54 15.04 -13.92 4.23
CA GLY A 54 15.13 -12.95 3.15
C GLY A 54 14.82 -13.51 1.75
N ILE A 55 14.46 -14.79 1.60
CA ILE A 55 14.06 -15.38 0.32
C ILE A 55 12.54 -15.44 0.25
N VAL A 56 11.97 -14.81 -0.78
CA VAL A 56 10.51 -14.84 -1.05
C VAL A 56 10.12 -16.21 -1.59
N ALA A 57 9.07 -16.81 -1.02
CA ALA A 57 8.55 -18.08 -1.45
C ALA A 57 8.18 -18.07 -2.95
N PRO A 58 8.66 -19.03 -3.77
CA PRO A 58 8.45 -19.04 -5.21
C PRO A 58 6.98 -19.01 -5.62
N VAL A 59 6.11 -19.67 -4.85
CA VAL A 59 4.67 -19.75 -5.10
C VAL A 59 3.97 -18.38 -5.05
N LEU A 60 4.57 -17.38 -4.40
CA LEU A 60 4.05 -16.00 -4.38
C LEU A 60 4.33 -15.24 -5.68
N LYS A 61 5.21 -15.76 -6.53
CA LYS A 61 5.53 -15.18 -7.83
C LYS A 61 4.64 -15.73 -8.94
N THR A 62 3.85 -16.77 -8.66
CA THR A 62 2.99 -17.43 -9.65
C THR A 62 1.50 -17.08 -9.41
N PRO A 63 0.71 -16.88 -10.47
CA PRO A 63 -0.71 -16.50 -10.35
C PRO A 63 -1.62 -17.65 -9.89
N ILE A 64 -1.12 -18.89 -9.89
CA ILE A 64 -1.87 -20.12 -9.56
C ILE A 64 -2.15 -20.30 -8.06
N LEU A 65 -1.54 -19.51 -7.19
CA LEU A 65 -1.72 -19.66 -5.74
C LEU A 65 -3.19 -19.52 -5.31
N SER A 66 -3.95 -18.63 -5.98
CA SER A 66 -5.35 -18.38 -5.64
C SER A 66 -6.30 -19.54 -5.98
N SER A 67 -5.95 -20.38 -6.97
CA SER A 67 -6.73 -21.56 -7.33
C SER A 67 -6.37 -22.78 -6.49
N MET A 68 -5.12 -22.89 -6.04
CA MET A 68 -4.64 -23.98 -5.19
C MET A 68 -5.08 -23.87 -3.72
N ILE A 69 -5.33 -22.66 -3.23
CA ILE A 69 -5.75 -22.44 -1.85
C ILE A 69 -7.28 -22.52 -1.75
N PRO A 70 -7.84 -23.35 -0.84
CA PRO A 70 -9.28 -23.38 -0.60
C PRO A 70 -9.79 -22.04 -0.03
N PRO A 71 -11.05 -21.67 -0.29
CA PRO A 71 -11.65 -20.49 0.31
C PRO A 71 -11.57 -20.53 1.85
N ILE A 72 -11.26 -19.39 2.46
CA ILE A 72 -11.28 -19.23 3.91
C ILE A 72 -12.72 -19.45 4.41
N ASP A 73 -12.90 -20.48 5.24
CA ASP A 73 -14.18 -20.88 5.83
C ASP A 73 -14.81 -19.78 6.68
N HIS A 74 -16.13 -19.59 6.59
CA HIS A 74 -16.89 -18.55 7.29
C HIS A 74 -16.59 -18.42 8.80
N ARG A 75 -16.19 -19.50 9.48
CA ARG A 75 -15.80 -19.53 10.90
C ARG A 75 -14.44 -18.89 11.19
N ILE A 76 -13.54 -18.84 10.20
CA ILE A 76 -12.21 -18.25 10.33
C ILE A 76 -12.30 -16.72 10.16
N LYS A 77 -12.23 -16.01 11.28
CA LYS A 77 -12.39 -14.53 11.32
C LYS A 77 -11.10 -13.76 11.04
N ASP A 78 -9.95 -14.38 11.22
CA ASP A 78 -8.63 -13.78 11.04
C ASP A 78 -7.56 -14.80 10.68
N LEU A 79 -6.40 -14.34 10.20
CA LEU A 79 -5.14 -15.11 10.13
C LEU A 79 -4.02 -14.39 10.89
N LYS A 80 -3.18 -15.17 11.58
CA LYS A 80 -2.02 -14.74 12.37
C LYS A 80 -0.74 -14.93 11.57
N PHE A 81 -0.12 -13.82 11.23
CA PHE A 81 1.19 -13.77 10.62
C PHE A 81 2.24 -13.51 11.69
N ARG A 82 3.39 -14.16 11.55
CA ARG A 82 4.59 -13.95 12.36
C ARG A 82 5.65 -13.30 11.49
N PHE A 83 6.36 -12.33 12.07
CA PHE A 83 7.47 -11.66 11.40
C PHE A 83 8.59 -11.26 12.35
N ASN A 84 9.82 -11.33 11.86
CA ASN A 84 11.01 -10.80 12.50
C ASN A 84 12.05 -10.36 11.45
N GLY A 85 12.97 -9.48 11.87
CA GLY A 85 14.02 -8.96 11.01
C GLY A 85 15.29 -8.63 11.80
N THR A 86 16.47 -8.96 11.27
CA THR A 86 17.75 -8.61 11.92
C THR A 86 18.12 -7.13 11.73
N LYS A 87 17.89 -6.60 10.52
CA LYS A 87 18.14 -5.20 10.16
C LYS A 87 16.90 -4.32 10.31
N LYS A 88 17.07 -3.00 10.20
CA LYS A 88 15.97 -2.03 10.14
C LYS A 88 15.21 -2.22 8.82
N VAL A 89 14.18 -3.05 8.84
CA VAL A 89 13.29 -3.31 7.70
C VAL A 89 11.97 -2.59 7.95
N GLN A 90 11.53 -1.77 6.99
CA GLN A 90 10.22 -1.16 6.98
C GLN A 90 9.22 -2.08 6.26
N TYR A 91 8.02 -2.21 6.79
CA TYR A 91 6.92 -2.93 6.15
C TYR A 91 5.81 -1.96 5.73
N SER A 92 5.05 -2.36 4.69
CA SER A 92 3.83 -1.70 4.23
C SER A 92 2.77 -2.73 3.89
N LEU A 93 1.53 -2.50 4.34
CA LEU A 93 0.37 -3.38 4.22
C LEU A 93 -0.75 -2.66 3.47
N ASN A 94 -1.39 -3.37 2.56
CA ASN A 94 -2.61 -2.91 1.90
C ASN A 94 -3.56 -4.08 1.70
N PHE A 95 -4.84 -3.85 1.99
CA PHE A 95 -5.87 -4.89 1.94
C PHE A 95 -7.03 -4.46 1.06
N LYS A 96 -7.60 -5.39 0.31
CA LYS A 96 -8.77 -5.14 -0.54
C LYS A 96 -9.74 -6.30 -0.46
N SER A 97 -11.03 -5.99 -0.60
CA SER A 97 -12.11 -6.94 -0.87
C SER A 97 -12.65 -6.62 -2.26
N SER A 98 -12.99 -7.64 -3.05
CA SER A 98 -13.63 -7.47 -4.36
C SER A 98 -15.08 -7.00 -4.22
N ASN A 99 -15.75 -7.38 -3.13
CA ASN A 99 -17.15 -7.07 -2.90
C ASN A 99 -17.43 -6.68 -1.44
N GLU A 100 -17.59 -5.37 -1.20
CA GLU A 100 -17.86 -4.81 0.13
C GLU A 100 -19.28 -5.07 0.66
N THR A 101 -20.20 -5.55 -0.19
CA THR A 101 -21.54 -5.97 0.28
C THR A 101 -21.50 -7.32 1.00
N ILE A 102 -20.60 -8.21 0.58
CA ILE A 102 -20.35 -9.53 1.17
C ILE A 102 -19.34 -9.42 2.32
N MET A 103 -18.19 -8.78 2.08
CA MET A 103 -17.12 -8.65 3.06
C MET A 103 -16.45 -7.27 2.95
N ARG A 104 -16.37 -6.55 4.07
CA ARG A 104 -15.60 -5.29 4.14
C ARG A 104 -14.10 -5.57 3.93
N HIS A 105 -13.33 -4.52 3.64
CA HIS A 105 -11.88 -4.68 3.53
C HIS A 105 -11.25 -5.33 4.78
N PRO A 106 -10.24 -6.21 4.60
CA PRO A 106 -9.52 -6.76 5.73
C PRO A 106 -8.88 -5.67 6.60
N THR A 107 -8.74 -5.96 7.89
CA THR A 107 -8.13 -5.04 8.87
C THR A 107 -7.02 -5.75 9.62
N THR A 108 -6.11 -4.99 10.22
CA THR A 108 -5.00 -5.54 11.00
C THR A 108 -4.86 -4.86 12.35
N ASN A 109 -4.25 -5.54 13.32
CA ASN A 109 -4.02 -5.01 14.67
C ASN A 109 -2.72 -4.18 14.79
N ILE A 110 -1.96 -4.04 13.70
CA ILE A 110 -0.77 -3.18 13.64
C ILE A 110 -1.02 -2.00 12.68
N ARG A 111 -0.13 -1.02 12.66
CA ARG A 111 -0.21 0.06 11.66
C ARG A 111 0.03 -0.52 10.27
N LEU A 112 -0.56 0.10 9.24
CA LEU A 112 -0.34 -0.33 7.84
C LEU A 112 1.11 -0.14 7.39
N THR A 113 1.84 0.80 7.98
CA THR A 113 3.28 0.95 7.78
C THR A 113 3.99 0.97 9.12
N GLY A 114 5.21 0.45 9.17
CA GLY A 114 5.99 0.40 10.39
C GLY A 114 7.32 -0.32 10.20
N LEU A 115 8.02 -0.58 11.30
CA LEU A 115 9.27 -1.35 11.29
C LEU A 115 9.02 -2.80 11.70
N VAL A 116 9.70 -3.72 11.02
CA VAL A 116 9.73 -5.13 11.40
C VAL A 116 10.51 -5.26 12.71
N PRO A 117 9.96 -5.94 13.72
CA PRO A 117 10.60 -6.07 15.02
C PRO A 117 11.77 -7.07 14.96
N ARG A 118 12.78 -6.86 15.81
CA ARG A 118 13.91 -7.81 15.96
C ARG A 118 13.47 -9.14 16.55
N LYS A 119 12.64 -9.11 17.60
CA LYS A 119 12.00 -10.28 18.17
C LYS A 119 10.74 -10.62 17.36
N THR A 120 10.47 -11.91 17.17
CA THR A 120 9.27 -12.38 16.49
C THR A 120 8.02 -11.81 17.15
N LYS A 121 7.22 -11.07 16.38
CA LYS A 121 5.89 -10.61 16.81
C LYS A 121 4.82 -11.21 15.91
N VAL A 122 3.59 -11.20 16.43
CA VAL A 122 2.40 -11.66 15.73
C VAL A 122 1.56 -10.45 15.33
N PHE A 123 1.08 -10.42 14.09
CA PHE A 123 0.01 -9.53 13.67
C PHE A 123 -1.14 -10.33 13.06
N ARG A 124 -2.36 -9.85 13.26
CA ARG A 124 -3.60 -10.51 12.86
C ARG A 124 -4.24 -9.75 11.72
N VAL A 125 -4.57 -10.43 10.63
CA VAL A 125 -5.37 -9.89 9.53
C VAL A 125 -6.79 -10.45 9.65
N LYS A 126 -7.77 -9.60 9.94
CA LYS A 126 -9.19 -9.94 10.10
C LYS A 126 -9.93 -9.85 8.76
N PHE A 127 -10.91 -10.73 8.55
CA PHE A 127 -11.75 -10.81 7.34
C PHE A 127 -13.23 -10.54 7.68
N PRO A 128 -13.63 -9.26 7.80
CA PRO A 128 -14.94 -8.88 8.30
C PRO A 128 -16.07 -9.08 7.29
N CYS A 129 -16.76 -10.22 7.36
CA CYS A 129 -18.03 -10.43 6.67
C CYS A 129 -19.08 -9.42 7.15
N THR A 130 -19.95 -8.96 6.24
CA THR A 130 -21.01 -7.99 6.61
C THR A 130 -22.12 -8.64 7.42
N GLY A 131 -22.31 -9.95 7.25
CA GLY A 131 -23.44 -10.71 7.79
C GLY A 131 -24.76 -10.42 7.07
N LYS A 132 -24.74 -9.65 5.97
CA LYS A 132 -25.96 -9.28 5.22
C LYS A 132 -26.24 -10.21 4.06
N VAL A 133 -25.18 -10.71 3.42
CA VAL A 133 -25.26 -11.50 2.18
C VAL A 133 -24.38 -12.74 2.37
N THR A 134 -24.95 -13.91 2.07
CA THR A 134 -24.19 -15.15 1.93
C THR A 134 -23.51 -15.15 0.57
N GLY A 135 -22.21 -15.43 0.52
CA GLY A 135 -21.48 -15.49 -0.74
C GLY A 135 -19.96 -15.52 -0.57
N GLU A 136 -19.25 -15.64 -1.68
CA GLU A 136 -17.80 -15.62 -1.73
C GLU A 136 -17.28 -14.23 -2.12
N ALA A 137 -16.23 -13.76 -1.45
CA ALA A 137 -15.50 -12.55 -1.80
C ALA A 137 -14.01 -12.86 -2.01
N LEU A 138 -13.42 -12.26 -3.04
CA LEU A 138 -11.97 -12.27 -3.23
C LEU A 138 -11.35 -11.20 -2.34
N LEU A 139 -10.35 -11.58 -1.57
CA LEU A 139 -9.56 -10.66 -0.77
C LEU A 139 -8.11 -10.66 -1.22
N THR A 140 -7.51 -9.48 -1.19
CA THR A 140 -6.11 -9.28 -1.56
C THR A 140 -5.36 -8.70 -0.38
N ILE A 141 -4.27 -9.36 0.01
CA ILE A 141 -3.33 -8.92 1.04
C ILE A 141 -2.01 -8.61 0.33
N ASN A 142 -1.71 -7.32 0.21
CA ASN A 142 -0.46 -6.84 -0.34
C ASN A 142 0.48 -6.45 0.79
N ILE A 143 1.65 -7.06 0.83
CA ILE A 143 2.67 -6.83 1.85
C ILE A 143 3.99 -6.54 1.16
N SER A 144 4.66 -5.44 1.50
CA SER A 144 6.01 -5.16 1.03
C SER A 144 6.95 -4.87 2.19
N PHE A 145 8.21 -5.22 2.00
CA PHE A 145 9.28 -4.95 2.94
C PHE A 145 10.44 -4.28 2.22
N ALA A 146 11.06 -3.29 2.85
CA ALA A 146 12.24 -2.61 2.33
C ALA A 146 13.24 -2.38 3.46
N GLU A 147 14.50 -2.67 3.21
CA GLU A 147 15.58 -2.28 4.12
C GLU A 147 15.70 -0.76 4.15
N VAL A 148 15.78 -0.16 5.34
CA VAL A 148 15.82 1.32 5.49
C VAL A 148 17.18 1.89 5.08
N THR A 149 18.26 1.18 5.40
CA THR A 149 19.65 1.59 5.15
C THR A 149 20.28 0.90 3.95
N GLY A 150 19.54 0.02 3.29
CA GLY A 150 20.02 -0.80 2.17
C GLY A 150 19.12 -0.65 0.95
N SER A 151 19.46 -1.38 -0.10
CA SER A 151 18.69 -1.43 -1.35
C SER A 151 17.75 -2.63 -1.44
N GLN A 152 17.76 -3.52 -0.44
CA GLN A 152 17.02 -4.77 -0.49
C GLN A 152 15.50 -4.54 -0.30
N ILE A 153 14.71 -5.08 -1.23
CA ILE A 153 13.25 -5.00 -1.23
C ILE A 153 12.69 -6.41 -1.37
N TRP A 154 11.74 -6.76 -0.51
CA TRP A 154 10.97 -8.00 -0.57
C TRP A 154 9.51 -7.66 -0.82
N GLY A 155 9.10 -7.64 -2.09
CA GLY A 155 7.71 -7.43 -2.51
C GLY A 155 7.53 -6.44 -3.66
N PRO A 156 6.28 -6.05 -3.97
CA PRO A 156 5.06 -6.38 -3.21
C PRO A 156 4.66 -7.85 -3.34
N LEU A 157 4.49 -8.50 -2.19
CA LEU A 157 3.94 -9.85 -2.08
C LEU A 157 2.42 -9.73 -2.08
N SER A 158 1.77 -10.27 -3.11
CA SER A 158 0.31 -10.18 -3.27
C SER A 158 -0.31 -11.54 -3.04
N LEU A 159 -0.99 -11.70 -1.91
CA LEU A 159 -1.80 -12.89 -1.61
C LEU A 159 -3.25 -12.62 -1.98
N THR A 160 -3.76 -13.33 -2.98
CA THR A 160 -5.19 -13.30 -3.33
C THR A 160 -5.84 -14.57 -2.84
N LEU A 161 -6.81 -14.44 -1.93
CA LEU A 161 -7.51 -15.55 -1.29
C LEU A 161 -9.01 -15.40 -1.49
N ARG A 162 -9.74 -16.52 -1.51
CA ARG A 162 -11.21 -16.55 -1.49
C ARG A 162 -11.71 -16.59 -0.05
N ARG A 163 -12.86 -15.98 0.23
CA ARG A 163 -13.48 -15.94 1.56
C ARG A 163 -14.97 -16.20 1.45
N ASN A 164 -15.45 -17.19 2.19
CA ASN A 164 -16.88 -17.48 2.32
C ASN A 164 -17.49 -16.68 3.46
N CYS A 165 -18.59 -15.97 3.19
CA CYS A 165 -19.39 -15.26 4.18
C CYS A 165 -20.81 -15.81 4.20
N VAL A 166 -21.43 -15.79 5.38
CA VAL A 166 -22.81 -16.25 5.59
C VAL A 166 -23.62 -15.10 6.18
N ALA A 167 -24.86 -14.94 5.72
CA ALA A 167 -25.81 -14.00 6.28
C ALA A 167 -26.25 -14.42 7.69
N ASP A 168 -26.37 -13.46 8.60
CA ASP A 168 -26.76 -13.68 9.99
C ASP A 168 -28.23 -13.25 10.17
N LYS A 169 -29.14 -14.23 10.31
CA LYS A 169 -30.59 -14.00 10.41
C LYS A 169 -30.99 -13.25 11.69
N HIS A 170 -30.24 -13.39 12.79
CA HIS A 170 -30.55 -12.71 14.06
C HIS A 170 -30.27 -11.21 14.05
N LYS A 171 -29.54 -10.71 13.04
CA LYS A 171 -29.27 -9.29 12.88
C LYS A 171 -30.43 -8.53 12.21
N TRP A 172 -31.42 -9.26 11.68
CA TRP A 172 -32.54 -8.70 10.92
C TRP A 172 -33.81 -8.50 11.78
N THR A 173 -33.94 -9.20 12.91
CA THR A 173 -35.15 -9.17 13.76
C THR A 173 -35.26 -7.96 14.68
N ASN A 174 -34.20 -7.16 14.86
CA ASN A 174 -34.21 -5.98 15.74
C ASN A 174 -34.41 -4.63 15.02
N THR A 175 -34.91 -4.63 13.79
CA THR A 175 -35.26 -3.39 13.08
C THR A 175 -36.65 -3.47 12.48
N GLY A 176 -37.65 -3.68 13.33
CA GLY A 176 -39.05 -3.34 13.08
C GLY A 176 -39.35 -1.96 13.66
N TRP A 177 -39.97 -1.11 12.83
CA TRP A 177 -40.23 0.32 12.99
C TRP A 177 -40.72 0.82 14.37
N ASN A 178 -40.21 2.00 14.77
CA ASN A 178 -41.04 3.12 15.22
C ASN A 178 -40.40 4.47 14.87
N SER A 179 -41.26 5.40 14.50
CA SER A 179 -41.01 6.69 13.89
C SER A 179 -40.26 7.68 14.80
N SER A 180 -39.58 8.62 14.16
CA SER A 180 -39.25 9.95 14.72
C SER A 180 -38.34 9.97 15.95
N GLU A 181 -37.04 9.75 15.75
CA GLU A 181 -36.00 10.46 16.52
C GLU A 181 -34.61 10.27 15.90
N GLN A 182 -33.79 11.30 16.06
CA GLN A 182 -32.44 11.44 15.53
C GLN A 182 -31.54 10.28 16.02
N GLY A 183 -31.00 9.47 15.10
CA GLY A 183 -30.25 8.26 15.46
C GLY A 183 -29.00 8.04 14.62
N GLY A 184 -27.85 8.39 15.19
CA GLY A 184 -26.54 8.34 14.55
C GLY A 184 -26.12 6.96 14.05
N SER A 185 -25.48 6.96 12.89
CA SER A 185 -24.81 5.78 12.32
C SER A 185 -23.62 5.35 13.20
N PRO A 186 -23.43 4.05 13.50
CA PRO A 186 -22.16 3.60 14.07
C PRO A 186 -21.06 3.82 13.04
N LEU A 187 -20.23 4.84 13.32
CA LEU A 187 -19.13 5.26 12.48
C LEU A 187 -18.18 4.07 12.22
N PRO A 188 -17.70 3.90 10.97
CA PRO A 188 -16.62 2.95 10.70
C PRO A 188 -15.39 3.33 11.54
N PRO A 189 -14.55 2.36 11.96
CA PRO A 189 -13.31 2.68 12.65
C PRO A 189 -12.48 3.62 11.76
N PRO A 190 -11.85 4.66 12.35
CA PRO A 190 -11.29 5.77 11.60
C PRO A 190 -10.19 5.26 10.64
N LYS A 191 -10.37 5.50 9.34
CA LYS A 191 -9.23 5.55 8.42
C LYS A 191 -8.35 6.67 8.92
N ILE A 192 -7.23 6.35 9.58
CA ILE A 192 -6.24 7.35 10.00
C ILE A 192 -5.63 7.91 8.72
N CYS A 193 -6.25 8.98 8.22
CA CYS A 193 -5.80 9.74 7.07
C CYS A 193 -4.92 10.88 7.58
N ASN A 194 -3.61 10.74 7.48
CA ASN A 194 -2.67 11.76 7.96
C ASN A 194 -2.46 12.91 6.95
N LYS A 195 -3.29 12.99 5.91
CA LYS A 195 -3.31 14.11 4.96
C LYS A 195 -3.88 15.36 5.61
N ARG A 196 -3.01 16.33 5.86
CA ARG A 196 -3.44 17.67 6.27
C ARG A 196 -4.01 18.39 5.04
N CYS A 197 -5.26 18.82 5.10
CA CYS A 197 -5.91 19.53 3.99
C CYS A 197 -6.57 20.85 4.40
N ASN A 198 -6.04 21.48 5.45
CA ASN A 198 -6.40 22.85 5.81
C ASN A 198 -5.87 23.85 4.77
N ARG A 199 -6.43 25.07 4.78
CA ARG A 199 -6.09 26.15 3.85
C ARG A 199 -4.59 26.36 3.72
N ARG A 200 -3.86 26.48 4.83
CA ARG A 200 -2.41 26.71 4.85
C ARG A 200 -1.64 25.58 4.15
N HIS A 201 -2.01 24.32 4.39
CA HIS A 201 -1.36 23.16 3.77
C HIS A 201 -1.64 23.09 2.27
N VAL A 202 -2.89 23.29 1.84
CA VAL A 202 -3.27 23.26 0.42
C VAL A 202 -2.56 24.38 -0.35
N MET A 203 -2.44 25.57 0.23
CA MET A 203 -1.68 26.68 -0.39
C MET A 203 -0.19 26.36 -0.52
N ARG A 204 0.44 25.83 0.53
CA ARG A 204 1.84 25.38 0.46
C ARG A 204 2.03 24.33 -0.63
N ARG A 205 1.09 23.38 -0.75
CA ARG A 205 1.11 22.37 -1.81
C ARG A 205 0.91 22.95 -3.20
N PHE A 206 0.02 23.93 -3.36
CA PHE A 206 -0.19 24.61 -4.64
C PHE A 206 1.12 25.17 -5.17
N CYS A 207 1.88 25.82 -4.30
CA CYS A 207 3.18 26.38 -4.63
C CYS A 207 4.23 25.33 -4.97
N LEU A 208 4.28 24.24 -4.20
CA LEU A 208 5.24 23.16 -4.42
C LEU A 208 4.90 22.26 -5.60
N SER A 209 3.65 22.18 -6.03
CA SER A 209 3.24 21.36 -7.18
C SER A 209 3.74 21.92 -8.50
N ASP A 210 4.05 21.04 -9.44
CA ASP A 210 4.60 21.45 -10.74
C ASP A 210 3.46 21.90 -11.66
N PHE A 211 2.29 21.28 -11.54
CA PHE A 211 1.06 21.71 -12.20
C PHE A 211 -0.12 21.72 -11.24
N VAL A 212 -1.12 22.55 -11.56
CA VAL A 212 -2.40 22.59 -10.85
C VAL A 212 -3.53 22.75 -11.85
N ILE A 213 -4.48 21.82 -11.80
CA ILE A 213 -5.61 21.73 -12.74
C ILE A 213 -6.93 21.52 -12.00
N LYS A 214 -8.01 22.05 -12.55
CA LYS A 214 -9.37 21.60 -12.29
C LYS A 214 -9.73 20.58 -13.36
N ALA A 215 -10.03 19.35 -12.94
CA ALA A 215 -10.34 18.28 -13.88
C ALA A 215 -11.47 17.39 -13.37
N ARG A 216 -12.23 16.82 -14.31
CA ARG A 216 -13.23 15.78 -14.03
C ARG A 216 -12.55 14.41 -14.17
N MET A 217 -12.75 13.54 -13.19
CA MET A 217 -12.26 12.17 -13.25
C MET A 217 -13.12 11.34 -14.20
N GLU A 218 -12.54 10.74 -15.23
CA GLU A 218 -13.28 9.93 -16.23
C GLU A 218 -13.12 8.43 -15.97
N SER A 219 -11.89 7.92 -15.97
CA SER A 219 -11.64 6.49 -15.73
C SER A 219 -10.21 6.22 -15.24
N GLU A 220 -10.01 5.06 -14.61
CA GLU A 220 -8.69 4.52 -14.28
C GLU A 220 -8.36 3.40 -15.28
N ILE A 221 -7.22 3.53 -15.96
CA ILE A 221 -6.77 2.64 -17.03
C ILE A 221 -5.47 1.98 -16.59
N MET A 222 -5.34 0.68 -16.80
CA MET A 222 -4.08 -0.02 -16.60
C MET A 222 -3.26 0.01 -17.89
N LYS A 223 -2.04 0.57 -17.85
CA LYS A 223 -1.10 0.54 -18.97
C LYS A 223 0.26 0.07 -18.49
N ASN A 224 0.79 -0.99 -19.09
CA ASN A 224 2.06 -1.62 -18.72
C ASN A 224 2.13 -1.97 -17.22
N GLY A 225 1.02 -2.47 -16.64
CA GLY A 225 0.91 -2.79 -15.22
C GLY A 225 0.82 -1.59 -14.27
N LEU A 226 0.87 -0.35 -14.77
CA LEU A 226 0.75 0.87 -13.97
C LEU A 226 -0.64 1.52 -14.12
N PRO A 227 -1.29 1.91 -13.02
CA PRO A 227 -2.56 2.61 -13.08
C PRO A 227 -2.37 4.05 -13.59
N ARG A 228 -3.18 4.44 -14.54
CA ARG A 228 -3.25 5.79 -15.13
C ARG A 228 -4.65 6.34 -15.00
N LEU A 229 -4.75 7.58 -14.56
CA LEU A 229 -6.00 8.31 -14.45
C LEU A 229 -6.24 9.08 -15.74
N ARG A 230 -7.36 8.80 -16.42
CA ARG A 230 -7.87 9.63 -17.50
C ARG A 230 -8.75 10.72 -16.89
N VAL A 231 -8.37 11.96 -17.12
CA VAL A 231 -9.09 13.13 -16.60
C VAL A 231 -9.43 14.12 -17.72
N ARG A 232 -10.60 14.73 -17.62
CA ARG A 232 -11.02 15.82 -18.49
C ARG A 232 -10.61 17.16 -17.91
N ILE A 233 -9.77 17.90 -18.60
CA ILE A 233 -9.33 19.21 -18.11
C ILE A 233 -10.49 20.20 -18.26
N LEU A 234 -10.85 20.87 -17.16
CA LEU A 234 -11.86 21.93 -17.14
C LEU A 234 -11.23 23.31 -17.06
N ARG A 235 -10.11 23.43 -16.34
CA ARG A 235 -9.34 24.67 -16.22
C ARG A 235 -7.92 24.38 -15.76
N MET A 236 -6.95 25.13 -16.28
CA MET A 236 -5.56 25.10 -15.81
C MET A 236 -5.29 26.31 -14.91
N TYR A 237 -4.60 26.10 -13.79
CA TYR A 237 -4.21 27.15 -12.84
C TYR A 237 -2.71 27.31 -12.71
N LYS A 238 -1.94 26.23 -12.93
CA LYS A 238 -0.48 26.25 -12.99
C LYS A 238 -0.03 25.21 -14.00
N GLN A 239 0.86 25.60 -14.90
CA GLN A 239 1.42 24.73 -15.92
C GLN A 239 2.90 24.46 -15.62
N GLY A 240 3.29 23.18 -15.74
CA GLY A 240 4.69 22.76 -15.67
C GLY A 240 5.38 22.84 -17.04
N ARG A 241 6.54 22.20 -17.17
CA ARG A 241 7.25 22.09 -18.46
C ARG A 241 6.66 21.02 -19.37
N VAL A 242 6.04 19.99 -18.79
CA VAL A 242 5.34 18.95 -19.55
C VAL A 242 3.98 19.49 -20.00
N LYS A 243 3.74 19.50 -21.32
CA LYS A 243 2.47 19.97 -21.90
C LYS A 243 1.30 19.11 -21.43
N ILE A 244 0.20 19.77 -21.10
CA ILE A 244 -1.06 19.14 -20.69
C ILE A 244 -2.04 19.24 -21.85
N ASN A 245 -2.66 18.13 -22.23
CA ASN A 245 -3.73 18.08 -23.22
C ASN A 245 -5.04 18.64 -22.62
N ASN A 246 -5.66 19.60 -23.32
CA ASN A 246 -6.83 20.33 -22.85
C ASN A 246 -8.13 19.51 -22.87
N ARG A 247 -8.18 18.35 -23.54
CA ARG A 247 -9.36 17.46 -23.52
C ARG A 247 -9.18 16.33 -22.53
N HIS A 248 -8.44 15.29 -22.92
CA HIS A 248 -8.21 14.10 -22.11
C HIS A 248 -6.74 13.99 -21.76
N GLN A 249 -6.42 14.18 -20.49
CA GLN A 249 -5.06 14.03 -19.98
C GLN A 249 -4.93 12.70 -19.24
N LEU A 250 -3.80 12.02 -19.44
CA LEU A 250 -3.40 10.88 -18.63
C LEU A 250 -2.45 11.31 -17.52
N LEU A 251 -2.72 10.88 -16.30
CA LEU A 251 -1.88 11.07 -15.12
C LEU A 251 -1.46 9.71 -14.57
N ASP A 252 -0.18 9.45 -14.38
CA ASP A 252 0.28 8.23 -13.71
C ASP A 252 -0.14 8.27 -12.24
N LYS A 253 -0.81 7.22 -11.77
CA LYS A 253 -1.21 7.07 -10.37
C LYS A 253 -0.13 6.30 -9.63
N ARG A 254 0.76 7.02 -8.96
CA ARG A 254 1.85 6.45 -8.15
C ARG A 254 1.50 6.39 -6.66
N GLY A 255 0.53 7.19 -6.22
CA GLY A 255 0.07 7.26 -4.83
C GLY A 255 -1.34 6.74 -4.64
N MET A 256 -1.63 6.29 -3.42
CA MET A 256 -2.96 5.80 -3.03
C MET A 256 -3.74 6.83 -2.19
N GLU A 257 -3.05 7.70 -1.46
CA GLU A 257 -3.63 8.77 -0.63
C GLU A 257 -3.64 10.12 -1.36
N ILE A 258 -4.26 10.17 -2.55
CA ILE A 258 -4.21 11.37 -3.37
C ILE A 258 -5.18 12.43 -2.84
N THR A 259 -6.35 12.01 -2.35
CA THR A 259 -7.37 12.94 -1.85
C THR A 259 -7.17 13.29 -0.37
N CYS A 260 -7.77 14.41 0.03
CA CYS A 260 -7.80 14.86 1.44
C CYS A 260 -8.49 13.91 2.41
N SER A 261 -9.33 13.00 1.90
CA SER A 261 -10.00 11.95 2.67
C SER A 261 -9.28 10.60 2.58
N CYS A 262 -8.06 10.57 2.02
CA CYS A 262 -7.29 9.35 1.77
C CYS A 262 -8.11 8.27 1.04
N SER A 263 -8.97 8.71 0.12
CA SER A 263 -9.71 7.87 -0.80
C SER A 263 -9.19 8.03 -2.23
N ASN A 264 -9.48 7.06 -3.09
CA ASN A 264 -9.25 7.20 -4.53
C ASN A 264 -10.13 8.32 -5.12
N LEU A 265 -9.72 8.86 -6.27
CA LEU A 265 -10.57 9.77 -7.03
C LEU A 265 -11.77 8.99 -7.58
N LYS A 266 -12.97 9.41 -7.18
CA LYS A 266 -14.22 8.86 -7.72
C LYS A 266 -14.46 9.37 -9.13
N VAL A 267 -14.87 8.47 -10.03
CA VAL A 267 -15.32 8.79 -11.40
C VAL A 267 -16.46 9.82 -11.37
N ASN A 268 -16.54 10.65 -12.40
CA ASN A 268 -17.50 11.75 -12.59
C ASN A 268 -17.45 12.89 -11.58
N LYS A 269 -16.58 12.81 -10.57
CA LYS A 269 -16.32 13.94 -9.68
C LYS A 269 -15.28 14.90 -10.25
N VAL A 270 -15.41 16.16 -9.85
CA VAL A 270 -14.48 17.25 -10.23
C VAL A 270 -13.54 17.52 -9.07
N TYR A 271 -12.25 17.59 -9.36
CA TYR A 271 -11.21 17.83 -8.36
C TYR A 271 -10.32 18.99 -8.77
N LEU A 272 -9.81 19.69 -7.76
CA LEU A 272 -8.61 20.50 -7.88
C LEU A 272 -7.41 19.59 -7.62
N ILE A 273 -6.64 19.29 -8.66
CA ILE A 273 -5.52 18.35 -8.61
C ILE A 273 -4.21 19.12 -8.62
N LEU A 274 -3.40 18.87 -7.60
CA LEU A 274 -2.07 19.43 -7.39
C LEU A 274 -1.06 18.30 -7.56
N GLY A 275 -0.38 18.27 -8.71
CA GLY A 275 0.44 17.13 -9.13
C GLY A 275 1.88 17.49 -9.45
N LYS A 276 2.60 16.48 -9.94
CA LYS A 276 4.03 16.53 -10.24
C LYS A 276 4.33 16.05 -11.65
N GLU A 277 5.42 16.53 -12.22
CA GLU A 277 5.85 16.13 -13.56
C GLU A 277 7.19 15.40 -13.53
N ASP A 278 7.37 14.48 -14.46
CA ASP A 278 8.65 13.86 -14.76
C ASP A 278 9.12 14.42 -16.11
N LYS A 279 10.07 15.35 -16.05
CA LYS A 279 10.58 16.08 -17.22
C LYS A 279 11.32 15.16 -18.19
N ARG A 280 12.01 14.12 -17.67
CA ARG A 280 12.77 13.17 -18.48
C ARG A 280 11.83 12.29 -19.29
N ARG A 281 10.78 11.77 -18.64
CA ARG A 281 9.79 10.88 -19.27
C ARG A 281 8.60 11.62 -19.89
N ARG A 282 8.60 12.97 -19.84
CA ARG A 282 7.53 13.87 -20.32
C ARG A 282 6.12 13.42 -19.87
N LEU A 283 5.98 13.04 -18.61
CA LEU A 283 4.70 12.57 -18.05
C LEU A 283 4.30 13.34 -16.81
N LEU A 284 3.00 13.30 -16.52
CA LEU A 284 2.40 13.89 -15.33
C LEU A 284 1.99 12.76 -14.38
N TYR A 285 2.17 12.94 -13.07
CA TYR A 285 1.85 11.91 -12.10
C TYR A 285 1.30 12.47 -10.78
N LEU A 286 0.58 11.59 -10.07
CA LEU A 286 0.07 11.80 -8.72
C LEU A 286 0.66 10.74 -7.79
N ASP A 287 1.47 11.18 -6.84
CA ASP A 287 2.09 10.37 -5.80
C ASP A 287 1.43 10.60 -4.43
N ASN A 288 1.99 9.99 -3.38
CA ASN A 288 1.48 10.19 -2.01
C ASN A 288 1.63 11.64 -1.51
N PHE A 289 2.45 12.46 -2.17
CA PHE A 289 2.61 13.87 -1.84
C PHE A 289 1.65 14.79 -2.62
N SER A 290 1.12 14.31 -3.73
CA SER A 290 0.14 15.01 -4.56
C SER A 290 -1.18 15.17 -3.81
N THR A 291 -1.95 16.22 -4.13
CA THR A 291 -3.19 16.53 -3.40
C THR A 291 -4.35 16.74 -4.36
N ALA A 292 -5.43 16.00 -4.20
CA ALA A 292 -6.69 16.21 -4.92
C ALA A 292 -7.78 16.65 -3.93
N VAL A 293 -8.29 17.85 -4.13
CA VAL A 293 -9.37 18.42 -3.31
C VAL A 293 -10.68 18.30 -4.10
N ASP A 294 -11.72 17.75 -3.49
CA ASP A 294 -13.07 17.74 -4.10
C ASP A 294 -13.53 19.18 -4.35
N TRP A 295 -13.87 19.48 -5.61
CA TRP A 295 -14.21 20.83 -6.04
C TRP A 295 -15.47 21.37 -5.37
N SER A 296 -16.46 20.50 -5.14
CA SER A 296 -17.74 20.90 -4.55
C SER A 296 -17.63 21.23 -3.07
N LYS A 297 -16.66 20.62 -2.37
CA LYS A 297 -16.42 20.87 -0.94
C LYS A 297 -15.61 22.15 -0.74
N ASN A 298 -14.31 22.11 -1.01
CA ASN A 298 -13.39 23.18 -0.62
C ASN A 298 -12.58 23.77 -1.79
N GLY A 299 -12.65 23.16 -2.98
CA GLY A 299 -11.82 23.57 -4.12
C GLY A 299 -12.03 25.03 -4.57
N LYS A 300 -13.28 25.52 -4.57
CA LYS A 300 -13.61 26.92 -4.90
C LYS A 300 -12.96 27.92 -3.94
N GLN A 301 -13.02 27.64 -2.64
CA GLN A 301 -12.47 28.50 -1.59
C GLN A 301 -10.95 28.60 -1.69
N TYR A 302 -10.27 27.48 -1.92
CA TYR A 302 -8.82 27.46 -2.02
C TYR A 302 -8.29 28.18 -3.27
N ILE A 303 -8.97 28.10 -4.41
CA ILE A 303 -8.55 28.93 -5.57
C ILE A 303 -8.78 30.43 -5.33
N ARG A 304 -9.90 30.82 -4.73
CA ARG A 304 -10.18 32.24 -4.41
C ARG A 304 -9.15 32.82 -3.44
N ALA A 305 -8.74 32.05 -2.44
CA ALA A 305 -7.72 32.47 -1.48
C ALA A 305 -6.31 32.55 -2.11
N ASN A 306 -6.00 31.75 -3.12
CA ASN A 306 -4.70 31.81 -3.82
C ASN A 306 -4.61 33.04 -4.73
N ARG A 307 -5.73 33.51 -5.29
CA ARG A 307 -5.76 34.75 -6.08
C ARG A 307 -5.53 36.02 -5.26
N LYS A 308 -5.80 35.98 -3.94
CA LYS A 308 -5.62 37.14 -3.03
C LYS A 308 -4.23 37.21 -2.40
N ASN A 309 -3.52 36.09 -2.27
CA ASN A 309 -2.17 36.03 -1.70
C ASN A 309 -1.18 35.59 -2.78
N ASN A 310 -0.60 36.55 -3.52
CA ASN A 310 0.30 36.30 -4.65
C ASN A 310 1.67 35.71 -4.28
N SER A 311 2.01 35.53 -3.01
CA SER A 311 3.32 35.00 -2.61
C SER A 311 3.23 33.54 -2.20
N CYS A 312 3.74 32.67 -3.08
CA CYS A 312 4.17 31.36 -2.63
C CYS A 312 5.26 31.55 -1.56
N PRO A 313 5.15 30.93 -0.37
CA PRO A 313 6.13 31.12 0.68
C PRO A 313 7.53 30.73 0.18
N GLN A 314 8.50 31.63 0.32
CA GLN A 314 9.88 31.39 -0.10
C GLN A 314 10.44 30.14 0.59
N ARG A 315 11.17 29.31 -0.16
CA ARG A 315 11.87 28.15 0.41
C ARG A 315 12.91 28.68 1.39
N ARG A 316 12.78 28.35 2.67
CA ARG A 316 13.94 28.33 3.57
C ARG A 316 14.78 27.13 3.15
N THR A 317 15.88 27.38 2.45
CA THR A 317 16.93 26.39 2.26
C THR A 317 17.59 26.11 3.62
N PRO A 318 17.94 24.85 3.91
CA PRO A 318 18.77 24.54 5.07
C PRO A 318 20.15 25.19 4.94
#